data_AF-A0A9N9KGV0-F1
#
_entry.id   AF-A0A9N9KGV0-F1
#
_cell.length_a   1.000
_cell.length_b   1.000
_cell.length_c   1.000
_cell.angle_alpha   90.00
_cell.angle_beta   90.00
_cell.angle_gamma   90.00
#
_symmetry.space_group_name_H-M   'P 1'
#
loop_
_entity.id
_entity.type
_entity.pdbx_description
1 polymer ?
#
loop_
_entity_poly.entity_id
_entity_poly.type
_entity_poly.pdbx_seq_one_letter_code
_entity_poly.pdbx_strand_id
1 'polypeptide(L)' 'MFEATFTKASLFKHVIEATRELVTDVNIEFTESDINFSSMDSLHIALISTYLDRE' A
#
# COMPACT_ATOMS: atom_id res chain seq x y z
N MET A 1 -5.65 -11.24 14.48
CA MET A 1 -6.83 -10.37 14.28
C MET A 1 -6.30 -8.95 14.18
N PHE A 2 -6.47 -8.29 13.04
CA PHE A 2 -5.94 -6.94 12.76
C PHE A 2 -7.12 -6.03 12.41
N GLU A 3 -7.17 -4.85 13.00
CA GLU A 3 -8.21 -3.85 12.77
C GLU A 3 -7.57 -2.47 12.70
N ALA A 4 -7.70 -1.81 11.55
CA ALA A 4 -7.29 -0.43 11.33
C ALA A 4 -8.47 0.37 10.80
N THR A 5 -8.76 1.50 11.42
CA THR A 5 -9.84 2.40 11.01
C THR A 5 -9.23 3.64 10.35
N PHE A 6 -9.58 3.88 9.08
CA PHE A 6 -9.14 5.07 8.36
C PHE A 6 -10.11 6.23 8.56
N THR A 7 -9.60 7.40 8.96
CA THR A 7 -10.39 8.64 8.99
C THR A 7 -10.81 9.08 7.58
N LYS A 8 -9.96 8.83 6.58
CA LYS A 8 -10.20 9.14 5.17
C LYS A 8 -10.01 7.91 4.29
N ALA A 9 -11.08 7.12 4.12
CA ALA A 9 -11.06 5.93 3.26
C ALA A 9 -10.71 6.23 1.79
N SER A 10 -10.95 7.46 1.32
CA SER A 10 -10.60 7.88 -0.03
C SER A 10 -9.09 7.89 -0.28
N LEU A 11 -8.27 8.18 0.73
CA LEU A 11 -6.81 8.19 0.58
C LEU A 11 -6.31 6.79 0.20
N PHE A 12 -6.69 5.79 0.99
CA PHE A 12 -6.34 4.40 0.72
C PHE A 12 -6.85 3.93 -0.64
N LYS A 13 -8.09 4.31 -1.01
CA LYS A 13 -8.64 4.00 -2.32
C LYS A 13 -7.79 4.57 -3.47
N HIS A 14 -7.41 5.85 -3.40
CA HIS A 14 -6.58 6.46 -4.46
C HIS A 14 -5.19 5.84 -4.53
N VAL A 15 -4.61 5.44 -3.40
CA VAL A 15 -3.33 4.71 -3.36
C VAL A 15 -3.45 3.39 -4.13
N ILE A 16 -4.48 2.59 -3.85
CA ILE A 16 -4.71 1.32 -4.55
C ILE A 16 -4.99 1.54 -6.05
N GLU A 17 -5.78 2.57 -6.40
CA GLU A 17 -6.03 2.93 -7.80
C GLU A 17 -4.75 3.34 -8.55
N ALA A 18 -3.81 4.01 -7.87
CA ALA A 18 -2.53 4.40 -8.46
C ALA A 18 -1.55 3.21 -8.61
N THR A 19 -1.59 2.22 -7.71
CA THR A 19 -0.64 1.10 -7.73
C THR A 19 -1.09 -0.09 -8.56
N ARG A 20 -2.41 -0.30 -8.74
CA ARG A 20 -2.97 -1.48 -9.42
C ARG A 20 -2.53 -1.64 -10.88
N GLU A 21 -2.17 -0.55 -11.55
CA GLU A 21 -1.76 -0.58 -12.96
C GLU A 21 -0.31 -1.03 -13.14
N LEU A 22 0.47 -1.01 -12.05
CA LEU A 22 1.89 -1.30 -12.07
C LEU A 22 2.22 -2.64 -11.40
N VAL A 23 1.45 -3.06 -10.40
CA VAL A 23 1.65 -4.32 -9.67
C VAL A 23 0.33 -5.07 -9.54
N THR A 24 0.34 -6.35 -9.92
CA THR A 24 -0.83 -7.25 -9.86
C THR A 24 -1.09 -7.78 -8.46
N ASP A 25 -0.02 -8.19 -7.77
CA ASP A 25 -0.07 -8.83 -6.46
C ASP A 25 0.98 -8.18 -5.55
N VAL A 26 0.57 -7.82 -4.33
CA VAL A 26 1.45 -7.19 -3.35
C VAL A 26 1.12 -7.66 -1.94
N ASN A 27 2.16 -7.89 -1.13
CA ASN A 27 2.00 -8.11 0.29
C ASN A 27 1.97 -6.76 1.02
N ILE A 28 0.89 -6.54 1.78
CA ILE A 28 0.76 -5.37 2.64
C ILE A 28 1.18 -5.78 4.05
N GLU A 29 2.22 -5.14 4.56
CA GLU A 29 2.71 -5.32 5.90
C GLU A 29 2.02 -4.32 6.83
N PHE A 30 1.37 -4.86 7.86
CA PHE A 30 0.69 -4.08 8.88
C PHE A 30 1.47 -4.20 10.18
N THR A 31 1.94 -3.08 10.68
CA THR A 31 2.61 -2.96 11.99
C THR A 31 1.72 -2.21 12.98
N GLU A 32 2.14 -2.10 14.24
CA GLU A 32 1.35 -1.40 15.27
C GLU A 32 1.21 0.11 14.99
N SER A 33 2.16 0.67 14.26
CA SER A 33 2.23 2.09 13.93
C SER A 33 1.89 2.38 12.47
N ASP A 34 2.25 1.48 11.54
CA ASP A 34 2.30 1.83 10.12
C ASP A 34 1.81 0.71 9.20
N ILE A 35 1.37 1.12 8.01
CA ILE A 35 1.04 0.22 6.89
C ILE A 35 2.04 0.48 5.78
N ASN A 36 2.77 -0.54 5.37
CA ASN A 36 3.74 -0.41 4.30
C ASN A 36 3.63 -1.55 3.30
N PHE A 37 4.03 -1.27 2.07
CA PHE A 37 4.22 -2.31 1.07
C PHE A 37 5.24 -1.88 0.02
N SER A 38 5.96 -2.86 -0.49
CA SER A 38 6.83 -2.65 -1.64
C SER A 38 6.74 -3.82 -2.60
N SER A 39 6.74 -3.51 -3.89
CA SER A 39 6.75 -4.52 -4.95
C SER A 39 7.34 -3.94 -6.22
N MET A 40 7.90 -4.81 -7.04
CA MET A 40 8.40 -4.45 -8.36
C MET A 40 7.32 -4.71 -9.42
N ASP A 41 7.36 -3.92 -10.48
CA ASP A 41 6.60 -4.21 -11.69
C ASP A 41 7.06 -5.55 -12.32
N SER A 42 6.27 -6.07 -13.24
CA SER A 42 6.55 -7.34 -13.91
C SER A 42 7.85 -7.36 -14.72
N LEU A 43 8.39 -6.19 -15.07
CA LEU A 43 9.67 -6.05 -15.77
C LEU A 43 10.86 -5.81 -14.81
N HIS A 44 10.61 -5.69 -13.50
CA HIS A 44 11.61 -5.36 -12.47
C HIS A 44 12.38 -4.06 -12.73
N ILE A 45 11.77 -3.09 -13.40
CA ILE A 45 12.34 -1.79 -13.74
C ILE A 45 11.91 -0.72 -12.74
N ALA A 46 10.67 -0.80 -12.27
CA ALA A 46 10.06 0.16 -11.36
C ALA A 46 9.73 -0.51 -10.02
N LEU A 47 10.12 0.16 -8.93
CA LEU A 47 9.78 -0.25 -7.57
C LEU A 47 8.75 0.71 -7.00
N ILE A 48 7.65 0.16 -6.51
CA ILE A 48 6.68 0.90 -5.69
C ILE A 48 7.08 0.70 -4.24
N SER A 49 7.18 1.80 -3.51
CA SER A 49 7.31 1.78 -2.05
C SER A 49 6.27 2.74 -1.48
N THR A 50 5.34 2.19 -0.71
CA THR A 50 4.30 2.95 -0.04
C THR A 50 4.45 2.80 1.45
N TYR A 51 4.36 3.92 2.14
CA TYR A 51 4.34 4.00 3.59
C TYR A 51 3.18 4.90 4.00
N LEU A 52 2.29 4.37 4.83
CA LEU A 52 1.16 5.09 5.38
C LEU A 52 1.29 5.07 6.90
N ASP A 53 1.57 6.24 7.43
CA ASP A 53 1.65 6.49 8.86
C ASP A 53 0.25 6.57 9.46
N ARG A 54 0.18 6.46 10.78
CA ARG A 54 -1.05 6.58 11.56
C ARG A 54 -1.50 8.04 11.77
N GLU A 55 -0.60 9.01 11.64
CA GLU A 55 -0.89 10.44 11.86
C GLU A 55 -1.66 11.14 10.72
#